data_AF-A0A732EKD3-F1
#
_entry.id   AF-A0A732EKD3-F1
#
_cell.length_a   1.000
_cell.length_b   1.000
_cell.length_c   1.000
_cell.angle_alpha   90.00
_cell.angle_beta   90.00
_cell.angle_gamma   90.00
#
_symmetry.space_group_name_H-M   'P 1'
#
loop_
_entity.id
_entity.type
_entity.pdbx_description
1 polymer ?
#
loop_
_entity_poly.entity_id
_entity_poly.type
_entity_poly.pdbx_seq_one_letter_code
_entity_poly.pdbx_strand_id
1 'polypeptide(L)'
;FHHQSLLEVLQRCMDKKLISGSLDLDVILIILHGSFSGIVKNWLMNPTSYDLYKQAPALVDNVLKMLSPDGSVRQLMPNEQQAEEA
;
A
#
# COMPACT_ATOMS: atom_id res chain seq x y z
N PHE A 1 -11.35 -10.23 5.63
CA PHE A 1 -10.77 -8.89 5.47
C PHE A 1 -11.84 -7.90 5.91
N HIS A 2 -11.67 -7.20 7.05
CA HIS A 2 -12.66 -6.22 7.51
C HIS A 2 -12.33 -4.85 6.91
N HIS A 3 -12.94 -4.56 5.77
CA HIS A 3 -12.70 -3.35 4.95
C HIS A 3 -12.84 -2.07 5.79
N GLN A 4 -13.95 -1.96 6.53
CA GLN A 4 -14.27 -0.80 7.35
C GLN A 4 -13.22 -0.52 8.43
N SER A 5 -12.80 -1.55 9.16
CA SER A 5 -11.81 -1.40 10.24
C SER A 5 -10.44 -0.98 9.72
N LEU A 6 -10.02 -1.47 8.56
CA LEU A 6 -8.74 -1.09 7.97
C LEU A 6 -8.79 0.36 7.44
N LEU A 7 -9.90 0.76 6.83
CA LEU A 7 -10.11 2.13 6.38
C LEU A 7 -10.05 3.12 7.56
N GLU A 8 -10.71 2.81 8.67
CA GLU A 8 -10.65 3.62 9.90
C GLU A 8 -9.24 3.70 10.50
N VAL A 9 -8.42 2.66 10.37
CA VAL A 9 -7.02 2.68 10.81
C VAL A 9 -6.19 3.56 9.88
N LEU A 10 -6.34 3.41 8.57
CA LEU A 10 -5.64 4.23 7.57
C LEU A 10 -5.98 5.71 7.71
N GLN A 11 -7.26 6.04 7.92
CA GLN A 11 -7.69 7.41 8.18
C GLN A 11 -6.99 8.00 9.42
N ARG A 12 -6.97 7.25 10.53
CA ARG A 12 -6.27 7.68 11.76
C ARG A 12 -4.76 7.85 11.53
N CYS A 13 -4.14 7.02 10.69
CA CYS A 13 -2.72 7.17 10.32
C CYS A 13 -2.49 8.44 9.50
N MET A 14 -3.41 8.77 8.59
CA MET A 14 -3.37 9.99 7.79
C MET A 14 -3.52 11.24 8.66
N ASP A 15 -4.49 11.24 9.58
CA ASP A 15 -4.73 12.34 10.53
C ASP A 15 -3.49 12.60 11.42
N LYS A 16 -2.77 11.53 11.77
CA LYS A 16 -1.51 11.57 12.52
C LYS A 16 -0.27 11.86 11.68
N LYS A 17 -0.41 12.06 10.36
CA LYS A 17 0.68 12.29 9.40
C LYS A 17 1.71 11.15 9.35
N LEU A 18 1.29 9.92 9.66
CA LEU A 18 2.14 8.72 9.56
C LEU A 18 2.20 8.17 8.13
N ILE A 19 1.20 8.49 7.31
CA ILE A 19 1.11 8.18 5.89
C ILE A 19 0.79 9.46 5.12
N SER A 20 1.00 9.44 3.80
CA SER A 20 0.72 10.61 2.96
C SER A 20 -0.76 11.02 3.03
N GLY A 21 -1.00 12.33 3.17
CA GLY A 21 -2.35 12.93 3.15
C GLY A 21 -2.99 12.99 1.77
N SER A 22 -2.25 12.69 0.70
CA SER A 22 -2.75 12.68 -0.68
C SER A 22 -3.19 11.31 -1.18
N LEU A 23 -3.20 10.28 -0.30
CA LEU A 23 -3.57 8.93 -0.68
C LEU A 23 -5.08 8.77 -0.84
N ASP A 24 -5.49 8.13 -1.93
CA ASP A 24 -6.84 7.59 -2.08
C ASP A 24 -6.95 6.29 -1.24
N LEU A 25 -7.71 6.33 -0.15
CA LEU A 25 -7.80 5.22 0.79
C LEU A 25 -8.51 4.00 0.21
N ASP A 26 -9.46 4.16 -0.71
CA ASP A 26 -10.13 3.04 -1.36
C ASP A 26 -9.17 2.31 -2.31
N VAL A 27 -8.38 3.06 -3.07
CA VAL A 27 -7.33 2.50 -3.93
C VAL A 27 -6.23 1.82 -3.11
N ILE A 28 -5.78 2.45 -2.01
CA ILE A 28 -4.79 1.86 -1.10
C ILE A 28 -5.28 0.53 -0.52
N LEU A 29 -6.56 0.43 -0.19
CA LEU A 29 -7.14 -0.79 0.36
C LEU A 29 -7.11 -1.96 -0.64
N ILE A 30 -7.37 -1.68 -1.92
CA ILE A 30 -7.21 -2.63 -3.02
C ILE A 30 -5.74 -3.06 -3.14
N ILE A 31 -4.80 -2.10 -3.13
CA ILE A 31 -3.37 -2.37 -3.25
C ILE A 31 -2.88 -3.26 -2.11
N LEU A 32 -3.19 -2.92 -0.85
CA LEU A 32 -2.79 -3.72 0.32
C LEU A 32 -3.33 -5.15 0.25
N HIS A 33 -4.61 -5.30 -0.11
CA HIS A 33 -5.21 -6.62 -0.30
C HIS A 33 -4.51 -7.41 -1.40
N GLY A 34 -4.24 -6.78 -2.55
CA GLY A 34 -3.52 -7.39 -3.67
C GLY A 34 -2.10 -7.79 -3.31
N SER A 35 -1.34 -6.91 -2.65
CA SER A 35 0.03 -7.17 -2.23
C SER A 35 0.12 -8.37 -1.29
N PHE A 36 -0.60 -8.37 -0.17
CA PHE A 36 -0.49 -9.46 0.80
C PHE A 36 -1.07 -10.77 0.29
N SER A 37 -2.21 -10.75 -0.39
CA SER A 37 -2.78 -11.97 -0.97
C SER A 37 -1.90 -12.55 -2.08
N GLY A 38 -1.27 -11.70 -2.89
CA GLY A 38 -0.31 -12.10 -3.93
C GLY A 38 0.95 -12.71 -3.35
N ILE A 39 1.53 -12.10 -2.30
CA ILE A 39 2.68 -12.65 -1.57
C ILE A 39 2.36 -14.06 -1.06
N VAL A 40 1.26 -14.23 -0.33
CA VAL A 40 0.86 -15.53 0.23
C VAL A 40 0.60 -16.55 -0.88
N LYS A 41 -0.08 -16.16 -1.96
CA LYS A 41 -0.31 -17.04 -3.13
C LYS A 41 1.01 -17.46 -3.79
N ASN A 42 1.93 -16.54 -4.04
CA ASN A 42 3.23 -16.83 -4.64
C ASN A 42 4.02 -17.81 -3.77
N TRP A 43 3.97 -17.64 -2.44
CA TRP A 43 4.58 -18.60 -1.53
C TRP A 43 3.91 -19.97 -1.60
N LEU A 44 2.57 -20.04 -1.56
CA LEU A 44 1.84 -21.31 -1.65
C LEU A 44 2.12 -22.07 -2.96
N MET A 45 2.32 -21.34 -4.07
CA MET A 45 2.67 -21.93 -5.37
C MET A 45 4.09 -22.52 -5.38
N ASN A 46 5.02 -21.96 -4.61
CA ASN A 46 6.38 -22.48 -4.52
C ASN A 46 7.00 -22.23 -3.13
N PRO A 47 6.68 -23.05 -2.10
CA PRO A 47 7.08 -22.79 -0.72
C PRO A 47 8.60 -22.85 -0.48
N THR A 48 9.36 -23.45 -1.40
CA THR A 48 10.83 -23.53 -1.32
C THR A 48 11.53 -22.30 -1.91
N SER A 49 10.81 -21.47 -2.68
CA SER A 49 11.39 -20.26 -3.30
C SER A 49 11.81 -19.21 -2.28
N TYR A 50 11.07 -19.08 -1.18
CA TYR A 50 11.43 -18.21 -0.07
C TYR A 50 10.75 -18.60 1.24
N ASP A 51 11.42 -18.30 2.34
CA ASP A 51 10.87 -18.49 3.70
C ASP A 51 9.96 -17.30 4.04
N LEU A 52 8.66 -17.49 3.82
CA LEU A 52 7.65 -16.46 4.11
C LEU A 52 7.67 -16.03 5.58
N TYR A 53 7.89 -16.96 6.52
CA TYR A 53 7.88 -16.63 7.94
C TYR A 53 9.03 -15.70 8.31
N LYS A 54 10.24 -16.01 7.84
CA LYS A 54 11.42 -15.15 8.07
C LYS A 54 11.31 -13.81 7.34
N GLN A 55 10.68 -13.77 6.16
CA GLN A 55 10.61 -12.57 5.34
C GLN A 55 9.39 -11.68 5.61
N ALA A 56 8.37 -12.18 6.34
CA ALA A 56 7.15 -11.45 6.62
C ALA A 56 7.38 -10.01 7.15
N PRO A 57 8.30 -9.74 8.09
CA PRO A 57 8.57 -8.36 8.53
C PRO A 57 9.03 -7.46 7.39
N ALA A 58 10.02 -7.89 6.61
CA ALA A 58 10.55 -7.11 5.49
C ALA A 58 9.52 -6.89 4.39
N LEU A 59 8.66 -7.88 4.12
CA LEU A 59 7.58 -7.77 3.13
C LEU A 59 6.54 -6.74 3.58
N VAL A 60 6.11 -6.79 4.84
CA VAL A 60 5.18 -5.81 5.41
C VAL A 60 5.77 -4.41 5.37
N ASP A 61 7.03 -4.24 5.82
CA ASP A 61 7.70 -2.94 5.82
C ASP A 61 7.77 -2.35 4.41
N ASN A 62 8.14 -3.15 3.41
CA ASN A 62 8.26 -2.66 2.04
C ASN A 62 6.91 -2.34 1.41
N VAL A 63 5.85 -3.09 1.73
CA VAL A 63 4.49 -2.75 1.29
C VAL A 63 4.03 -1.45 1.95
N LEU A 64 4.24 -1.27 3.26
CA LEU A 64 3.80 -0.08 3.99
C LEU A 64 4.62 1.17 3.64
N LYS A 65 5.89 1.04 3.24
CA LYS A 65 6.71 2.16 2.73
C LYS A 65 6.06 2.87 1.54
N MET A 66 5.23 2.18 0.75
CA MET A 66 4.48 2.79 -0.35
C MET A 66 3.48 3.85 0.12
N LEU A 67 3.09 3.82 1.40
CA LEU A 67 2.17 4.78 2.01
C LEU A 67 2.90 5.97 2.65
N SER A 68 4.23 5.97 2.66
CA SER A 68 5.02 6.97 3.39
C SER A 68 4.77 8.39 2.87
N PRO A 69 4.79 9.41 3.74
CA PRO A 69 4.62 10.82 3.36
C PRO A 69 5.61 11.29 2.29
N ASP A 70 6.80 10.71 2.30
CA ASP A 70 7.93 11.10 1.44
C ASP A 70 7.86 10.46 0.04
N GLY A 71 6.81 9.68 -0.23
CA GLY A 71 6.39 9.27 -1.57
C GLY A 71 7.46 8.50 -2.37
N SER A 72 7.45 7.18 -2.29
CA SER A 72 8.13 6.34 -3.31
C SER A 72 7.30 6.20 -4.60
N VAL A 73 6.02 6.55 -4.55
CA VAL A 73 5.09 6.43 -5.69
C VAL A 73 5.13 7.72 -6.49
N ARG A 74 5.84 7.70 -7.63
CA ARG A 74 5.68 8.74 -8.64
C ARG A 74 4.23 8.75 -9.11
N GLN A 75 3.56 9.92 -9.09
CA GLN A 75 2.29 10.08 -9.76
C GLN A 75 2.47 9.74 -11.25
N LEU A 76 1.80 8.67 -11.70
CA LEU A 76 1.84 8.25 -13.10
C LEU A 76 0.85 9.04 -13.97
N MET A 77 -0.17 9.63 -13.35
CA MET A 77 -1.13 10.49 -14.01
C MET A 77 -1.01 11.91 -13.42
N PRO A 78 -0.83 12.95 -14.25
CA PRO A 78 -0.95 14.33 -13.82
C PRO A 78 -2.37 14.60 -13.30
N ASN A 79 -2.51 15.48 -12.31
CA ASN A 79 -3.83 16.04 -12.00
C ASN A 79 -4.34 16.79 -13.24
N GLU A 80 -5.59 16.53 -13.63
CA GLU A 80 -6.24 17.15 -14.80
C GLU A 80 -6.24 18.69 -14.75
N GLN A 81 -6.05 19.28 -13.56
CA GLN A 81 -5.90 20.73 -13.37
C GLN A 81 -4.57 21.32 -13.89
N GLN A 82 -3.55 20.50 -14.20
CA GLN A 82 -2.27 20.98 -14.77
C GLN A 82 -2.24 20.95 -16.31
N ALA A 83 -3.25 20.37 -16.96
CA ALA A 83 -3.30 20.26 -18.42
C ALA A 83 -3.86 21.51 -19.12
N GLU A 84 -4.40 22.47 -18.36
CA GLU A 84 -5.09 23.65 -18.91
C GLU A 84 -4.22 24.93 -18.91
N GLU A 85 -2.97 24.86 -18.46
CA GLU A 85 -2.03 26.00 -18.41
C GLU A 85 -0.77 25.81 -19.29
N ALA A 86 -0.76 24.86 -20.23
CA ALA A 86 0.36 24.62 -21.15
C ALA A 86 0.06 25.03 -22.60
#